data_AF-A0A453FCB8-F1
#
_entry.id   AF-A0A453FCB8-F1
#
_cell.length_a   1.000
_cell.length_b   1.000
_cell.length_c   1.000
_cell.angle_alpha   90.00
_cell.angle_beta   90.00
_cell.angle_gamma   90.00
#
_symmetry.space_group_name_H-M   'P 1'
#
loop_
_entity.id
_entity.type
_entity.pdbx_description
1 polymer ?
#
loop_
_entity_poly.entity_id
_entity_poly.type
_entity_poly.pdbx_seq_one_letter_code
_entity_poly.pdbx_strand_id
1 'polypeptide(L)'
;SGKFCTTNIHQELHKHQEFDTNLRQALEDTLYRIDRQMKITSAVYGCEHIDDPSVYKHSGSLPVKEIPFCGGISASIALIRGADSIIATIGSALCFISKDGKPNRLGTGSNREEIM
;
A
#
# COMPACT_ATOMS: atom_id res chain seq x y z
N SER A 1 -8.55 -0.83 -1.24
CA SER A 1 -7.20 -0.42 -0.79
C SER A 1 -6.11 -0.72 -1.80
N GLY A 2 -5.99 -1.97 -2.29
CA GLY A 2 -4.91 -2.31 -3.25
C GLY A 2 -4.90 -1.55 -4.57
N LYS A 3 -6.07 -1.41 -5.23
CA LYS A 3 -6.20 -0.65 -6.49
C LYS A 3 -5.75 0.79 -6.35
N PHE A 4 -6.01 1.43 -5.20
CA PHE A 4 -5.59 2.80 -4.94
C PHE A 4 -4.07 2.92 -4.82
N CYS A 5 -3.44 2.03 -4.06
CA CYS A 5 -1.99 2.03 -3.94
C CYS A 5 -1.32 1.79 -5.29
N THR A 6 -1.77 0.79 -6.07
CA THR A 6 -1.15 0.48 -7.37
C THR A 6 -1.35 1.59 -8.40
N THR A 7 -2.51 2.27 -8.41
CA THR A 7 -2.77 3.39 -9.31
C THR A 7 -1.95 4.63 -8.96
N ASN A 8 -1.76 4.93 -7.67
CA ASN A 8 -1.19 6.22 -7.27
C ASN A 8 0.33 6.17 -6.97
N ILE A 9 0.90 4.99 -6.66
CA ILE A 9 2.28 4.92 -6.14
C ILE A 9 3.33 5.47 -7.10
N HIS A 10 3.24 5.14 -8.38
CA HIS A 10 4.18 5.64 -9.37
C HIS A 10 4.02 7.15 -9.58
N GLN A 11 2.79 7.66 -9.62
CA GLN A 11 2.51 9.08 -9.83
C GLN A 11 2.96 9.94 -8.67
N GLU A 12 2.72 9.49 -7.44
CA GLU A 12 3.17 10.19 -6.23
C GLU A 12 4.69 10.17 -6.12
N LEU A 13 5.33 9.03 -6.42
CA LEU A 13 6.79 8.90 -6.37
C LEU A 13 7.52 9.92 -7.26
N HIS A 14 7.01 10.16 -8.47
CA HIS A 14 7.58 11.15 -9.39
C HIS A 14 7.38 12.61 -8.96
N LYS A 15 6.56 12.89 -7.93
CA LYS A 15 6.34 14.26 -7.43
C LYS A 15 7.36 14.69 -6.37
N HIS A 16 8.15 13.76 -5.84
CA HIS A 16 9.15 14.05 -4.82
C HIS A 16 10.43 14.60 -5.44
N GLN A 17 10.96 15.70 -4.88
CA GLN A 17 12.19 16.33 -5.36
C GLN A 17 13.39 15.37 -5.26
N GLU A 18 13.35 14.50 -4.26
CA GLU A 18 14.34 13.50 -3.94
C GLU A 18 14.30 12.31 -4.91
N PHE A 19 13.33 12.23 -5.83
CA PHE A 19 13.19 11.09 -6.73
C PHE A 19 14.49 10.79 -7.46
N ASP A 20 15.18 11.80 -7.98
CA ASP A 20 16.41 11.61 -8.76
C ASP A 20 17.68 11.47 -7.90
N THR A 21 17.68 11.98 -6.67
CA THR A 21 18.88 12.07 -5.82
C THR A 21 18.90 11.09 -4.65
N ASN A 22 17.74 10.76 -4.09
CA ASN A 22 17.57 9.88 -2.93
C ASN A 22 16.25 9.10 -3.02
N LEU A 23 16.28 8.02 -3.80
CA LEU A 23 15.14 7.13 -4.01
C LEU A 23 14.54 6.56 -2.73
N ARG A 24 15.36 6.35 -1.69
CA ARG A 24 14.91 5.82 -0.39
C ARG A 24 13.97 6.82 0.28
N GLN A 25 14.39 8.08 0.36
CA GLN A 25 13.60 9.16 0.95
C GLN A 25 12.33 9.40 0.14
N ALA A 26 12.44 9.50 -1.19
CA ALA A 26 11.29 9.69 -2.07
C ALA A 26 10.24 8.58 -1.89
N LEU A 27 10.68 7.32 -1.75
CA LEU A 27 9.79 6.18 -1.52
C LEU A 27 9.13 6.23 -0.14
N GLU A 28 9.88 6.53 0.93
CA GLU A 28 9.34 6.68 2.28
C GLU A 28 8.26 7.78 2.32
N ASP A 29 8.53 8.95 1.75
CA ASP A 29 7.58 10.07 1.72
C ASP A 29 6.34 9.75 0.88
N THR A 30 6.52 9.04 -0.24
CA THR A 30 5.40 8.55 -1.08
C THR A 30 4.47 7.65 -0.27
N LEU A 31 5.04 6.69 0.48
CA LEU A 31 4.27 5.76 1.28
C LEU A 31 3.48 6.46 2.38
N TYR A 32 4.10 7.41 3.09
CA TYR A 32 3.40 8.23 4.08
C TYR A 32 2.26 9.04 3.48
N ARG A 33 2.46 9.61 2.29
CA ARG A 33 1.45 10.42 1.60
C ARG A 33 0.25 9.58 1.15
N ILE A 34 0.50 8.38 0.60
CA ILE A 34 -0.56 7.44 0.20
C ILE A 34 -1.35 6.98 1.42
N ASP A 35 -0.68 6.59 2.51
CA ASP A 35 -1.34 6.18 3.76
C ASP A 35 -2.21 7.31 4.33
N ARG A 36 -1.69 8.54 4.36
CA ARG A 36 -2.46 9.71 4.80
C ARG A 36 -3.70 9.95 3.92
N GLN A 37 -3.57 9.85 2.61
CA GLN A 37 -4.69 10.04 1.69
C GLN A 37 -5.75 8.95 1.89
N MET A 38 -5.34 7.68 2.06
CA MET A 38 -6.25 6.58 2.37
C MET A 38 -6.99 6.80 3.70
N LYS A 39 -6.30 7.27 4.75
CA LYS A 39 -6.92 7.60 6.04
C LYS A 39 -7.97 8.70 5.92
N ILE A 40 -7.63 9.81 5.23
CA ILE A 40 -8.57 10.92 5.00
C ILE A 40 -9.79 10.44 4.21
N THR A 41 -9.56 9.68 3.13
CA THR A 41 -10.65 9.13 2.31
C THR A 41 -11.53 8.18 3.14
N SER A 42 -10.94 7.28 3.92
CA SER A 42 -11.69 6.37 4.79
C SER A 42 -12.57 7.11 5.81
N ALA A 43 -12.04 8.16 6.45
CA ALA A 43 -12.78 9.00 7.40
C ALA A 43 -13.94 9.76 6.72
N VAL A 44 -13.72 10.34 5.53
CA VAL A 44 -14.75 11.07 4.78
C VAL A 44 -15.89 10.16 4.32
N TYR A 45 -15.60 8.92 3.96
CA TYR A 45 -16.60 7.95 3.49
C TYR A 45 -17.17 7.04 4.59
N GLY A 46 -16.85 7.29 5.86
CA GLY A 46 -17.52 6.66 7.00
C GLY A 46 -17.22 5.17 7.17
N CYS A 47 -16.00 4.71 6.85
CA CYS A 47 -15.60 3.31 7.05
C CYS A 47 -15.46 2.89 8.52
N GLU A 48 -15.74 3.80 9.47
CA GLU A 48 -15.56 3.60 10.91
C GLU A 48 -16.65 2.72 11.56
N HIS A 49 -17.69 2.31 10.82
CA HIS A 49 -18.87 1.60 11.38
C HIS A 49 -19.30 0.34 10.59
N ILE A 50 -18.41 -0.29 9.81
CA ILE A 50 -18.80 -1.42 8.92
C ILE A 50 -19.01 -2.76 9.66
N ASP A 51 -18.79 -2.81 10.97
CA ASP A 51 -19.06 -4.02 11.77
C ASP A 51 -20.55 -4.21 12.13
N ASP A 52 -21.45 -3.31 11.71
CA ASP A 52 -22.89 -3.47 11.86
C ASP A 52 -23.54 -4.04 10.57
N PRO A 53 -23.92 -5.34 10.54
CA PRO A 53 -24.57 -5.96 9.39
C PRO A 53 -25.96 -5.38 9.07
N SER A 54 -26.54 -4.53 9.93
CA SER A 54 -27.81 -3.85 9.66
C SER A 54 -27.72 -2.73 8.62
N VAL A 55 -26.52 -2.18 8.38
CA VAL A 55 -26.28 -1.12 7.38
C VAL A 55 -26.52 -1.60 5.95
N TYR A 56 -26.41 -2.91 5.68
CA TYR A 56 -26.66 -3.49 4.36
C TYR A 56 -28.15 -3.69 4.03
N LYS A 57 -29.07 -3.47 4.98
CA LYS A 57 -30.50 -3.77 4.77
C LYS A 57 -31.37 -2.59 4.34
N HIS A 58 -30.84 -1.37 4.28
CA HIS A 58 -31.62 -0.22 3.82
C HIS A 58 -30.84 0.69 2.88
N SER A 59 -30.89 0.40 1.59
CA SER A 59 -30.94 1.46 0.57
C SER A 59 -31.33 0.87 -0.78
N GLY A 60 -32.63 0.90 -1.06
CA GLY A 60 -33.05 1.05 -2.44
C GLY A 60 -32.48 2.36 -2.98
N SER A 61 -31.90 2.32 -4.18
CA SER A 61 -31.59 3.51 -5.00
C SER A 61 -30.58 4.51 -4.42
N LEU A 62 -29.36 4.07 -4.09
CA LEU A 62 -28.19 4.95 -4.18
C LEU A 62 -27.27 4.47 -5.29
N PRO A 63 -26.74 5.37 -6.14
CA PRO A 63 -25.82 4.99 -7.19
C PRO A 63 -24.62 4.32 -6.50
N VAL A 64 -24.21 3.17 -7.03
CA VAL A 64 -23.04 2.41 -6.58
C VAL A 64 -21.79 3.27 -6.83
N LYS A 65 -21.57 4.29 -5.99
CA LYS A 65 -20.28 4.95 -5.85
C LYS A 65 -19.41 3.98 -5.06
N GLU A 66 -18.26 3.70 -5.63
CA GLU A 66 -17.27 2.72 -5.19
C GLU A 66 -17.21 2.58 -3.67
N ILE A 67 -17.27 1.33 -3.21
CA ILE A 67 -17.23 0.95 -1.79
C ILE A 67 -16.08 1.72 -1.09
N PRO A 68 -16.35 2.38 0.05
CA PRO A 68 -15.33 3.07 0.84
C PRO A 68 -14.15 2.15 1.16
N PHE A 69 -12.94 2.72 1.28
CA PHE A 69 -11.71 1.97 1.58
C PHE A 69 -11.77 1.30 2.97
N CYS A 70 -12.38 0.12 3.05
CA CYS A 70 -12.37 -0.69 4.25
C CYS A 70 -11.33 -1.81 4.10
N GLY A 71 -10.21 -1.66 4.81
CA GLY A 71 -9.10 -2.61 4.86
C GLY A 71 -7.73 -1.98 4.56
N GLY A 72 -6.67 -2.62 5.08
CA GLY A 72 -5.28 -2.28 4.76
C GLY A 72 -4.75 -3.06 3.53
N ILE A 73 -3.51 -2.79 3.15
CA ILE A 73 -2.79 -3.62 2.18
C ILE A 73 -1.33 -3.80 2.61
N SER A 74 -0.84 -5.04 2.54
CA SER A 74 0.60 -5.34 2.54
C SER A 74 1.17 -5.11 1.14
N ALA A 75 2.36 -4.53 1.03
CA ALA A 75 2.98 -4.22 -0.26
C ALA A 75 4.47 -4.57 -0.27
N SER A 76 4.94 -5.10 -1.39
CA SER A 76 6.36 -5.20 -1.68
C SER A 76 6.63 -4.41 -2.95
N ILE A 77 7.54 -3.46 -2.88
CA ILE A 77 7.84 -2.51 -3.96
C ILE A 77 9.32 -2.64 -4.27
N ALA A 78 9.64 -2.98 -5.51
CA ALA A 78 10.99 -2.99 -6.03
C ALA A 78 11.15 -1.79 -6.98
N LEU A 79 12.07 -0.88 -6.64
CA LEU A 79 12.51 0.20 -7.52
C LEU A 79 13.83 -0.20 -8.15
N ILE A 80 13.87 -0.21 -9.48
CA ILE A 80 15.07 -0.57 -10.26
C ILE A 80 15.47 0.64 -11.10
N ARG A 81 16.65 1.19 -10.83
CA ARG A 81 17.25 2.31 -11.57
C ARG A 81 18.64 1.92 -12.04
N GLY A 82 18.74 1.45 -13.29
CA GLY A 82 20.00 0.95 -13.82
C GLY A 82 20.52 -0.24 -13.00
N ALA A 83 21.72 -0.11 -12.44
CA ALA A 83 22.32 -1.13 -11.57
C ALA A 83 21.85 -1.05 -10.11
N ASP A 84 21.26 0.08 -9.69
CA ASP A 84 20.79 0.28 -8.33
C ASP A 84 19.37 -0.25 -8.18
N SER A 85 19.14 -1.01 -7.10
CA SER A 85 17.80 -1.48 -6.75
C SER A 85 17.52 -1.27 -5.26
N ILE A 86 16.31 -0.82 -4.96
CA ILE A 86 15.82 -0.64 -3.60
C ILE A 86 14.52 -1.41 -3.48
N ILE A 87 14.36 -2.12 -2.36
CA ILE A 87 13.15 -2.86 -2.06
C ILE A 87 12.58 -2.36 -0.75
N ALA A 88 11.29 -2.02 -0.77
CA ALA A 88 10.52 -1.72 0.42
C ALA A 88 9.42 -2.77 0.60
N THR A 89 9.36 -3.38 1.78
CA THR A 89 8.32 -4.33 2.16
C THR A 89 7.52 -3.79 3.35
N ILE A 90 6.20 -3.80 3.22
CA ILE A 90 5.25 -3.30 4.21
C ILE A 90 4.28 -4.44 4.53
N GLY A 91 4.10 -4.72 5.82
CA GLY A 91 3.27 -5.82 6.28
C GLY A 91 3.86 -7.18 5.89
N SER A 92 2.99 -8.13 5.58
CA SER A 92 3.32 -9.53 5.29
C SER A 92 3.78 -9.81 3.86
N ALA A 93 3.88 -8.79 3.00
CA ALA A 93 4.30 -8.98 1.61
C ALA A 93 5.76 -9.43 1.52
N LEU A 94 6.01 -10.46 0.70
CA LEU A 94 7.32 -11.07 0.52
C LEU A 94 7.94 -10.64 -0.81
N CYS A 95 9.27 -10.45 -0.79
CA CYS A 95 10.06 -10.15 -1.98
C CYS A 95 11.19 -11.15 -2.14
N PHE A 96 11.39 -11.66 -3.37
CA PHE A 96 12.47 -12.56 -3.71
C PHE A 96 13.14 -12.12 -5.01
N ILE A 97 14.46 -12.28 -5.11
CA ILE A 97 15.21 -12.26 -6.35
C ILE A 97 15.75 -13.65 -6.64
N SER A 98 15.56 -14.13 -7.87
CA SER A 98 16.21 -15.35 -8.33
C SER A 98 17.59 -15.01 -8.87
N LYS A 99 18.62 -15.67 -8.34
CA LYS A 99 19.99 -15.57 -8.84
C LYS A 99 20.55 -16.98 -8.99
N ASP A 100 21.03 -17.31 -10.20
CA ASP A 100 21.57 -18.63 -10.54
C ASP A 100 20.59 -19.78 -10.24
N GLY A 101 19.30 -19.56 -10.50
CA GLY A 101 18.22 -20.52 -10.24
C GLY A 101 17.85 -20.67 -8.76
N LYS A 102 18.46 -19.89 -7.86
CA LYS A 102 18.19 -19.93 -6.42
C LYS A 102 17.37 -18.71 -5.97
N PRO A 103 16.27 -18.91 -5.22
CA PRO A 103 15.51 -17.80 -4.66
C PRO A 103 16.25 -17.18 -3.47
N ASN A 104 16.39 -15.87 -3.47
CA ASN A 104 16.98 -15.09 -2.38
C ASN A 104 15.94 -14.10 -1.87
N ARG A 105 15.58 -14.17 -0.59
CA ARG A 105 14.58 -13.28 0.03
C ARG A 105 15.19 -11.90 0.28
N LEU A 106 14.47 -10.83 -0.10
CA LEU A 106 14.97 -9.44 -0.06
C LEU A 106 14.24 -8.53 0.95
N GLY A 107 13.32 -9.07 1.75
CA GLY A 107 12.64 -8.33 2.81
C GLY A 107 12.18 -9.24 3.94
N THR A 108 12.06 -8.69 5.15
CA THR A 108 11.76 -9.47 6.35
C THR A 108 10.30 -9.85 6.49
N GLY A 109 9.38 -9.15 5.79
CA GLY A 109 7.93 -9.33 5.91
C GLY A 109 7.49 -9.28 7.37
N SER A 110 6.87 -8.20 7.84
CA SER A 110 6.47 -8.09 9.24
C SER A 110 5.32 -9.06 9.55
N ASN A 111 5.65 -10.32 9.80
CA ASN A 111 4.78 -11.23 10.51
C ASN A 111 4.86 -10.79 11.97
N ARG A 112 3.78 -10.20 12.50
CA ARG A 112 3.58 -10.26 13.95
C ARG A 112 3.47 -11.75 14.27
N GLU A 113 4.53 -12.35 14.78
CA GLU A 113 4.41 -13.56 15.58
C GLU A 113 3.63 -13.12 16.82
N GLU A 114 2.31 -13.39 16.84
CA GLU A 114 1.60 -13.49 18.12
C GLU A 114 2.21 -14.67 18.86
N ILE A 115 3.17 -14.35 19.73
CA ILE A 115 3.60 -15.26 20.79
C ILE A 115 2.39 -15.41 21.71
N MET A 116 1.66 -16.51 21.54
CA MET A 116 0.68 -17.01 22.52
C MET A 116 1.39 -17.62 23.73
#